data_AF-A0A1F9L9N5-F1
#
_entry.id   AF-A0A1F9L9N5-F1
#
_cell.length_a   1.000
_cell.length_b   1.000
_cell.length_c   1.000
_cell.angle_alpha   90.00
_cell.angle_beta   90.00
_cell.angle_gamma   90.00
#
_symmetry.space_group_name_H-M   'P 1'
#
loop_
_entity.id
_entity.type
_entity.pdbx_description
1 polymer ?
#
loop_
_entity_poly.entity_id
_entity_poly.type
_entity_poly.pdbx_seq_one_letter_code
_entity_poly.pdbx_strand_id
1 'polypeptide(L)'
;MEEMMKGIWTKISVFVLMICTLLPQAVLAAGEKADLVVIVADTRGLTGVLHAWGTLYNDSHLYFSLLTIVLIPVIGLLFGTIADIVMRTIGIDLEHRELSEH
;
A
#
# COMPACT_ATOMS: atom_id res chain seq x y z
N MET A 1 42.96 26.96 18.79
CA MET A 1 42.96 25.49 18.96
C MET A 1 41.54 24.90 19.01
N GLU A 2 40.57 25.55 19.66
CA GLU A 2 39.18 25.05 19.70
C GLU A 2 38.49 24.90 18.34
N GLU A 3 38.62 25.86 17.43
CA GLU A 3 37.96 25.81 16.12
C GLU A 3 38.46 24.66 15.23
N MET A 4 39.77 24.36 15.29
CA MET A 4 40.36 23.24 14.56
C MET A 4 39.90 21.88 15.11
N MET A 5 39.73 21.79 16.43
CA MET A 5 39.21 20.59 17.09
C MET A 5 37.74 20.36 16.75
N LYS A 6 36.90 21.40 16.78
CA LYS A 6 35.49 21.32 16.36
C LYS A 6 35.35 20.82 14.92
N GLY A 7 36.17 21.33 13.99
CA GLY A 7 36.17 20.86 12.60
C GLY A 7 36.54 19.39 12.42
N ILE A 8 37.46 18.87 13.24
CA ILE A 8 37.84 17.45 13.23
C ILE A 8 36.71 16.58 13.81
N TRP A 9 36.09 17.01 14.92
CA TRP A 9 34.96 16.32 15.53
C TRP A 9 33.73 16.26 14.61
N THR A 10 33.45 17.33 13.86
CA THR A 10 32.37 17.35 12.86
C THR A 10 32.66 16.35 11.74
N LYS A 11 33.90 16.26 11.24
CA LYS A 11 34.29 15.28 10.21
C LYS A 11 34.15 13.84 10.69
N ILE A 12 34.56 13.56 11.94
CA ILE A 12 34.40 12.23 12.54
C ILE A 12 32.91 11.90 12.70
N SER A 13 32.10 12.84 13.17
CA SER A 13 30.65 12.65 13.33
C SER A 13 29.96 12.35 12.00
N VAL A 14 30.28 13.09 10.94
CA VAL A 14 29.76 12.85 9.58
C VAL A 14 30.21 11.49 9.04
N PHE A 15 31.46 11.10 9.29
CA PHE A 15 31.98 9.80 8.85
C PHE A 15 31.28 8.63 9.58
N VAL A 16 31.06 8.76 10.89
CA VAL A 16 30.31 7.77 11.68
C VAL A 16 28.85 7.69 11.21
N LEU A 17 28.20 8.83 10.94
CA LEU A 17 26.83 8.86 10.41
C LEU A 17 26.74 8.16 9.04
N MET A 18 27.73 8.39 8.17
CA MET A 18 27.80 7.76 6.86
C MET A 18 28.01 6.24 6.96
N ILE A 19 28.86 5.79 7.88
CA ILE A 19 29.04 4.36 8.16
C ILE A 19 27.76 3.73 8.71
N CYS A 20 27.11 4.36 9.69
CA CYS A 20 25.87 3.86 10.29
C CYS A 20 24.69 3.79 9.30
N THR A 21 24.70 4.61 8.24
CA THR A 21 23.63 4.62 7.23
C THR A 21 23.92 3.67 6.06
N LEU A 22 25.17 3.53 5.65
CA LEU A 22 25.54 2.71 4.49
C LEU A 22 25.85 1.25 4.84
N LEU A 23 26.41 0.96 6.02
CA LEU A 23 26.70 -0.43 6.42
C LEU A 23 25.45 -1.32 6.48
N PRO A 24 24.31 -0.89 7.04
CA PRO A 24 23.12 -1.72 7.07
C PRO A 24 22.64 -2.10 5.66
N GLN A 25 22.75 -1.19 4.69
CA GLN A 25 22.37 -1.48 3.31
C GLN A 25 23.32 -2.49 2.66
N ALA A 26 24.62 -2.38 2.92
CA ALA A 26 25.60 -3.35 2.43
C ALA A 26 25.40 -4.74 3.07
N VAL A 27 25.09 -4.81 4.36
CA VAL A 27 24.80 -6.06 5.07
C VAL A 27 23.51 -6.71 4.57
N LEU A 28 22.45 -5.92 4.36
CA LEU A 28 21.18 -6.40 3.80
C LEU A 28 21.32 -6.86 2.34
N ALA A 29 22.24 -6.27 1.57
CA ALA A 29 22.53 -6.68 0.20
C ALA A 29 23.50 -7.89 0.11
N ALA A 30 24.25 -8.18 1.18
CA ALA A 30 25.20 -9.29 1.26
C ALA A 30 24.59 -10.59 1.80
N GLY A 31 23.34 -10.57 2.25
CA GLY A 31 22.58 -11.80 2.51
C GLY A 31 22.36 -12.58 1.20
N GLU A 32 22.25 -13.91 1.28
CA GLU A 32 21.73 -14.69 0.15
C GLU A 32 20.46 -14.02 -0.37
N LYS A 33 20.34 -13.89 -1.71
CA LYS A 33 19.12 -13.41 -2.34
C LYS A 33 17.98 -14.13 -1.67
N ALA A 34 17.16 -13.40 -0.91
CA ALA A 34 16.00 -13.97 -0.23
C ALA A 34 15.30 -14.82 -1.29
N ASP A 35 15.30 -16.13 -1.06
CA ASP A 35 14.78 -17.10 -2.00
C ASP A 35 13.41 -16.58 -2.40
N LEU A 36 13.22 -16.31 -3.69
CA LEU A 36 12.03 -15.60 -4.18
C LEU A 36 10.83 -16.36 -3.65
N VAL A 37 10.21 -15.87 -2.58
CA VAL A 37 9.02 -16.48 -2.01
C VAL A 37 8.01 -16.39 -3.14
N VAL A 38 7.80 -17.52 -3.82
CA VAL A 38 6.88 -17.58 -4.94
C VAL A 38 5.50 -17.49 -4.29
N ILE A 39 4.96 -16.28 -4.26
CA ILE A 39 3.62 -16.03 -3.74
C ILE A 39 2.67 -16.56 -4.81
N VAL A 40 2.19 -17.78 -4.62
CA VAL A 40 1.22 -18.45 -5.49
C VAL A 40 -0.07 -18.60 -4.71
N ALA A 41 -1.18 -18.21 -5.31
CA ALA A 41 -2.50 -18.52 -4.80
C ALA A 41 -2.75 -20.03 -4.91
N ASP A 42 -3.07 -20.69 -3.80
CA ASP A 42 -3.49 -22.09 -3.82
C ASP A 42 -4.87 -22.17 -4.48
N THR A 43 -4.90 -22.66 -5.73
CA THR A 43 -6.11 -22.79 -6.53
C THR A 43 -6.77 -24.16 -6.40
N ARG A 44 -6.18 -25.05 -5.59
CA ARG A 44 -6.70 -26.42 -5.41
C ARG A 44 -8.03 -26.36 -4.65
N GLY A 45 -9.07 -26.96 -5.24
CA GLY A 45 -10.42 -26.99 -4.66
C GLY A 45 -11.23 -25.70 -4.82
N LEU A 46 -10.67 -24.66 -5.47
CA LEU A 46 -11.45 -23.48 -5.84
C LEU A 46 -12.28 -23.81 -7.09
N THR A 47 -13.50 -23.28 -7.14
CA THR A 47 -14.38 -23.42 -8.33
C THR A 47 -14.98 -22.07 -8.72
N GLY A 48 -15.41 -21.96 -9.98
CA GLY A 48 -16.08 -20.77 -10.49
C GLY A 48 -15.21 -19.52 -10.48
N VAL A 49 -15.79 -18.40 -10.03
CA VAL A 49 -15.15 -17.07 -10.02
C VAL A 49 -13.88 -17.06 -9.17
N LEU A 50 -13.87 -17.76 -8.05
CA LEU A 50 -12.73 -17.78 -7.14
C LEU A 50 -11.53 -18.54 -7.75
N HIS A 51 -11.80 -19.61 -8.51
CA HIS A 51 -10.77 -20.28 -9.30
C HIS A 51 -10.22 -19.36 -10.39
N ALA A 52 -11.10 -18.69 -11.15
CA ALA A 52 -10.68 -17.74 -12.17
C ALA A 52 -9.82 -16.59 -11.59
N TRP A 53 -10.17 -16.10 -10.40
CA TRP A 53 -9.43 -15.06 -9.69
C TRP A 53 -8.03 -15.52 -9.27
N GLY A 54 -7.94 -16.72 -8.68
CA GLY A 54 -6.66 -17.31 -8.26
C GLY A 54 -5.77 -17.70 -9.45
N THR A 55 -6.34 -18.22 -10.54
CA THR A 55 -5.60 -18.50 -11.77
C THR A 55 -5.08 -17.22 -12.40
N LEU A 56 -5.89 -16.15 -12.47
CA LEU A 56 -5.45 -14.86 -13.00
C LEU A 56 -4.29 -14.26 -12.18
N TYR A 57 -4.34 -14.39 -10.85
CA TYR A 57 -3.26 -13.96 -9.96
C TYR A 57 -1.96 -14.71 -10.25
N ASN A 58 -2.04 -16.04 -10.39
CA ASN A 58 -0.89 -16.90 -10.67
C ASN A 58 -0.29 -16.70 -12.06
N ASP A 59 -1.13 -16.48 -13.08
CA ASP A 59 -0.69 -16.26 -14.45
C ASP A 59 -0.05 -14.87 -14.62
N SER A 60 -0.63 -13.83 -14.03
CA SER A 60 -0.09 -12.48 -14.10
C SER A 60 -0.56 -11.55 -12.98
N HIS A 61 0.36 -11.27 -12.06
CA HIS A 61 0.21 -10.26 -11.02
C HIS A 61 -0.08 -8.85 -11.58
N LEU A 62 0.42 -8.50 -12.77
CA LEU A 62 0.17 -7.19 -13.38
C LEU A 62 -1.28 -7.05 -13.83
N TYR A 63 -1.82 -8.03 -14.55
CA TYR A 63 -3.23 -8.00 -14.96
C TYR A 63 -4.16 -8.03 -13.76
N PHE A 64 -3.83 -8.82 -12.74
CA PHE A 64 -4.55 -8.84 -11.47
C PHE A 64 -4.56 -7.47 -10.78
N SER A 65 -3.41 -6.80 -10.72
CA SER A 65 -3.28 -5.48 -10.12
C SER A 65 -4.08 -4.42 -10.88
N LEU A 66 -4.01 -4.42 -12.21
CA LEU A 66 -4.79 -3.49 -13.04
C LEU A 66 -6.30 -3.73 -12.89
N LEU A 67 -6.73 -4.99 -12.88
CA LEU A 67 -8.12 -5.35 -12.66
C LEU A 67 -8.62 -4.82 -11.30
N THR A 68 -7.86 -5.04 -10.24
CA THR A 68 -8.26 -4.65 -8.87
C THR A 68 -8.24 -3.14 -8.64
N ILE A 69 -7.27 -2.43 -9.23
CA ILE A 69 -7.21 -0.95 -9.19
C ILE A 69 -8.47 -0.31 -9.78
N VAL A 70 -9.06 -0.92 -10.82
CA VAL A 70 -10.30 -0.43 -11.42
C VAL A 70 -11.53 -0.95 -10.66
N LEU A 71 -11.54 -2.22 -10.30
CA LEU A 71 -12.72 -2.89 -9.72
C LEU A 71 -13.07 -2.38 -8.32
N ILE A 72 -12.08 -2.14 -7.47
CA ILE A 72 -12.29 -1.65 -6.09
C ILE A 72 -13.02 -0.28 -6.07
N PRO A 73 -12.55 0.78 -6.75
CA PRO A 73 -13.25 2.06 -6.74
C PRO A 73 -14.61 2.00 -7.42
N VAL A 74 -14.78 1.17 -8.46
CA VAL A 74 -16.08 1.00 -9.12
C VAL A 74 -17.09 0.38 -8.16
N ILE A 75 -16.72 -0.68 -7.44
CA ILE A 75 -17.59 -1.30 -6.43
C ILE A 75 -17.85 -0.34 -5.27
N GLY A 76 -16.81 0.39 -4.83
CA GLY A 76 -16.94 1.41 -3.78
C GLY A 76 -17.93 2.52 -4.16
N LEU A 77 -17.86 3.02 -5.40
CA LEU A 77 -18.81 4.00 -5.92
C LEU A 77 -20.22 3.40 -6.01
N LEU A 78 -20.36 2.16 -6.51
CA LEU A 78 -21.64 1.48 -6.59
C LEU A 78 -22.29 1.35 -5.21
N PHE A 79 -21.57 0.85 -4.20
CA PHE A 79 -22.09 0.74 -2.85
C PHE A 79 -22.36 2.10 -2.20
N GLY A 80 -21.51 3.11 -2.45
CA GLY A 80 -21.75 4.47 -2.00
C GLY A 80 -23.06 5.05 -2.55
N THR A 81 -23.30 4.90 -3.85
CA THR A 81 -24.56 5.34 -4.48
C THR A 81 -25.77 4.58 -3.98
N ILE A 82 -25.67 3.26 -3.79
CA ILE A 82 -26.76 2.46 -3.20
C ILE A 82 -27.04 2.91 -1.78
N ALA A 83 -26.00 3.15 -0.98
CA ALA A 83 -26.16 3.64 0.39
C ALA A 83 -26.84 5.01 0.42
N ASP A 84 -26.47 5.93 -0.48
CA ASP A 84 -27.13 7.24 -0.62
C ASP A 84 -28.63 7.10 -0.93
N ILE A 85 -28.99 6.22 -1.86
CA ILE A 85 -30.39 5.92 -2.19
C ILE A 85 -31.14 5.37 -0.96
N VAL A 86 -30.53 4.44 -0.23
CA VAL A 86 -31.14 3.85 0.97
C VAL A 86 -31.34 4.91 2.06
N MET A 87 -30.36 5.80 2.29
CA MET A 87 -30.46 6.88 3.27
C MET A 87 -31.59 7.86 2.92
N ARG A 88 -31.70 8.26 1.65
CA ARG A 88 -32.82 9.06 1.12
C ARG A 88 -34.17 8.36 1.34
N THR A 89 -34.23 7.04 1.14
CA THR A 89 -35.47 6.26 1.30
C THR A 89 -35.94 6.18 2.77
N ILE A 90 -35.01 6.16 3.73
CA ILE A 90 -35.31 6.08 5.17
C ILE A 90 -35.61 7.47 5.76
N GLY A 91 -35.41 8.55 4.99
CA GLY A 91 -35.66 9.93 5.44
C GLY A 91 -34.55 10.54 6.28
N ILE A 92 -33.37 9.91 6.32
CA ILE A 92 -32.13 10.53 6.82
C ILE A 92 -31.50 11.24 5.62
N ASP A 93 -32.21 12.25 5.12
CA ASP A 93 -31.72 13.09 4.03
C ASP A 93 -31.10 14.36 4.64
N LEU A 94 -29.77 14.45 4.57
CA LEU A 94 -29.01 15.62 5.01
C LEU A 94 -28.79 16.64 3.89
N GLU A 95 -29.24 16.35 2.67
CA GLU A 95 -29.07 17.23 1.50
C GLU A 95 -29.78 18.58 1.67
N HIS A 96 -30.83 18.61 2.49
CA HIS A 96 -31.64 19.79 2.78
C HIS A 96 -31.66 20.16 4.28
N ARG A 97 -30.67 19.72 5.07
CA ARG A 97 -30.55 20.21 6.46
C ARG A 97 -30.38 21.71 6.39
N GLU A 98 -31.43 22.40 6.80
CA GLU A 98 -31.63 23.80 6.55
C GLU A 98 -30.37 24.61 6.83
N LEU A 99 -30.13 25.59 5.95
CA LEU A 99 -29.46 26.85 6.25
C LEU A 99 -30.19 27.63 7.38
N SER A 100 -30.73 26.94 8.40
CA SER A 100 -31.48 27.46 9.55
C SER A 100 -30.56 27.90 10.69
N GLU A 101 -29.27 28.03 10.43
CA GLU A 101 -28.34 28.72 11.31
C GLU A 101 -28.10 30.14 10.79
N HIS A 102 -29.18 30.89 10.48
CA HIS A 102 -29.22 32.35 10.39
C HIS A 102 -30.50 32.87 11.06
#